data_AF-A0A2D7PKY9-F1
#
_entry.id   AF-A0A2D7PKY9-F1
#
_cell.length_a   1.000
_cell.length_b   1.000
_cell.length_c   1.000
_cell.angle_alpha   90.00
_cell.angle_beta   90.00
_cell.angle_gamma   90.00
#
_symmetry.space_group_name_H-M   'P 1'
#
loop_
_entity.id
_entity.type
_entity.pdbx_description
1 polymer ?
#
loop_
_entity_poly.entity_id
_entity_poly.type
_entity_poly.pdbx_seq_one_letter_code
_entity_poly.pdbx_strand_id
1 'polypeptide(L)'
;MPPIARAPHKEEKENVLRPPLSAEPDETRWDFSARVNECDRGPLRRDSIDTVQLNIGLRCNLACHHCHVESGPKRTERLSTQDCQRLIELLSASPGVKTLDITGGAPELHEHFRDLVRSARDLDKRVIDRCNLTVFDEPGQADTPEFLAEQGVEIVASLPCYEADNVEQQRGRGVYDRSIAALLRLNALGYGRGHPERRLVLVYNPNGTNLPPDQAALQTEYKAALGERFGLTFDHLITLTNMPIKRFRHQLERDGQYARYMDLLMENFNPETLPHLMCRNMISIDYRGRLFDCDFNQAIGCPPPPPQQTIWDIDDFDSLKIHEIATASHCFGCTAGAGSSCGGRLT
;
A
#
# COMPACT_ATOMS: atom_id res chain seq x y z
N MET A 1 54.72 19.06 -8.28
CA MET A 1 53.57 18.40 -7.63
C MET A 1 52.83 17.60 -8.70
N PRO A 2 52.81 16.26 -8.61
CA PRO A 2 52.12 15.43 -9.60
C PRO A 2 50.60 15.41 -9.35
N PRO A 3 49.78 15.17 -10.38
CA PRO A 3 48.33 15.14 -10.25
C PRO A 3 47.86 13.88 -9.51
N ILE A 4 46.92 14.07 -8.59
CA ILE A 4 46.29 12.99 -7.82
C ILE A 4 45.38 12.20 -8.75
N ALA A 5 45.71 10.92 -8.98
CA ALA A 5 44.87 9.98 -9.70
C ALA A 5 43.58 9.69 -8.93
N ARG A 6 42.42 9.90 -9.57
CA ARG A 6 41.12 9.44 -9.07
C ARG A 6 41.09 7.92 -9.07
N ALA A 7 40.72 7.34 -7.93
CA ALA A 7 40.44 5.91 -7.80
C ALA A 7 39.24 5.52 -8.69
N PRO A 8 39.25 4.30 -9.29
CA PRO A 8 38.14 3.86 -10.12
C PRO A 8 36.90 3.62 -9.25
N HIS A 9 35.76 4.15 -9.69
CA HIS A 9 34.45 3.82 -9.15
C HIS A 9 34.26 2.29 -9.24
N LYS A 10 33.93 1.66 -8.10
CA LYS A 10 33.38 0.31 -8.11
C LYS A 10 32.04 0.38 -8.81
N GLU A 11 31.94 -0.26 -9.97
CA GLU A 11 30.67 -0.56 -10.63
C GLU A 11 29.76 -1.26 -9.61
N GLU A 12 28.68 -0.57 -9.21
CA GLU A 12 27.56 -1.22 -8.58
C GLU A 12 27.01 -2.22 -9.59
N LYS A 13 27.01 -3.50 -9.22
CA LYS A 13 26.37 -4.54 -10.01
C LYS A 13 24.89 -4.16 -10.10
N GLU A 14 24.48 -3.64 -11.25
CA GLU A 14 23.09 -3.55 -11.64
C GLU A 14 22.47 -4.92 -11.38
N ASN A 15 21.56 -4.97 -10.41
CA ASN A 15 20.69 -6.11 -10.22
C ASN A 15 19.75 -6.10 -11.43
N VAL A 16 20.22 -6.69 -12.53
CA VAL A 16 19.44 -6.93 -13.74
C VAL A 16 18.15 -7.58 -13.27
N LEU A 17 17.05 -6.84 -13.35
CA LEU A 17 15.73 -7.39 -13.17
C LEU A 17 15.70 -8.64 -14.05
N ARG A 18 15.47 -9.80 -13.42
CA ARG A 18 15.08 -10.98 -14.17
C ARG A 18 13.96 -10.53 -15.12
N PRO A 19 14.00 -10.91 -16.41
CA PRO A 19 12.90 -10.62 -17.31
C PRO A 19 11.60 -11.04 -16.63
N PRO A 20 10.47 -10.35 -16.90
CA PRO A 20 9.18 -10.77 -16.38
C PRO A 20 9.09 -12.27 -16.65
N LEU A 21 8.82 -13.06 -15.60
CA LEU A 21 8.61 -14.48 -15.72
C LEU A 21 7.63 -14.63 -16.88
N SER A 22 8.08 -15.19 -18.00
CA SER A 22 7.17 -15.61 -19.07
C SER A 22 6.09 -16.41 -18.38
N ALA A 23 4.82 -16.02 -18.52
CA ALA A 23 3.70 -16.67 -17.84
C ALA A 23 3.91 -18.18 -17.89
N GLU A 24 4.09 -18.79 -16.71
CA GLU A 24 4.16 -20.25 -16.62
C GLU A 24 2.89 -20.80 -17.31
N PRO A 25 2.95 -21.93 -18.04
CA PRO A 25 1.83 -22.42 -18.86
C PRO A 25 0.48 -22.57 -18.13
N ASP A 26 0.49 -22.60 -16.79
CA ASP A 26 -0.68 -22.67 -15.92
C ASP A 26 -1.33 -21.29 -15.63
N GLU A 27 -0.63 -20.16 -15.82
CA GLU A 27 -1.17 -18.82 -15.50
C GLU A 27 -2.20 -18.33 -16.54
N THR A 28 -2.27 -18.92 -17.74
CA THR A 28 -3.27 -18.54 -18.76
C THR A 28 -4.70 -18.86 -18.34
N ARG A 29 -4.90 -19.76 -17.35
CA ARG A 29 -6.24 -20.06 -16.85
C ARG A 29 -6.82 -18.97 -15.95
N TRP A 30 -5.98 -18.09 -15.39
CA TRP A 30 -6.39 -16.95 -14.56
C TRP A 30 -6.24 -15.63 -15.31
N ASP A 31 -6.87 -15.55 -16.49
CA ASP A 31 -6.90 -14.34 -17.31
C ASP A 31 -7.94 -13.35 -16.78
N PHE A 32 -7.46 -12.43 -15.95
CA PHE A 32 -8.29 -11.34 -15.40
C PHE A 32 -8.79 -10.39 -16.49
N SER A 33 -7.96 -10.10 -17.51
CA SER A 33 -8.32 -9.16 -18.58
C SER A 33 -9.49 -9.71 -19.39
N ALA A 34 -9.44 -10.99 -19.77
CA ALA A 34 -10.55 -11.66 -20.44
C ALA A 34 -11.85 -11.58 -19.61
N ARG A 35 -11.77 -11.86 -18.31
CA ARG A 35 -12.93 -11.80 -17.42
C ARG A 35 -13.54 -10.39 -17.32
N VAL A 36 -12.71 -9.36 -17.22
CA VAL A 36 -13.19 -7.97 -17.18
C VAL A 36 -13.80 -7.57 -18.51
N ASN A 37 -13.19 -7.93 -19.64
CA ASN A 37 -13.71 -7.62 -20.97
C ASN A 37 -15.12 -8.20 -21.20
N GLU A 38 -15.40 -9.39 -20.67
CA GLU A 38 -16.73 -10.01 -20.71
C GLU A 38 -17.77 -9.22 -19.91
N CYS A 39 -17.40 -8.69 -18.73
CA CYS A 39 -18.32 -7.99 -17.83
C CYS A 39 -18.49 -6.50 -18.14
N ASP A 40 -17.39 -5.75 -18.32
CA ASP A 40 -17.37 -4.29 -18.49
C ASP A 40 -17.47 -3.87 -19.97
N ARG A 41 -17.57 -4.84 -20.89
CA ARG A 41 -17.61 -4.63 -22.35
C ARG A 41 -16.40 -3.85 -22.88
N GLY A 42 -15.25 -4.03 -22.25
CA GLY A 42 -13.98 -3.40 -22.62
C GLY A 42 -12.92 -3.54 -21.52
N PRO A 43 -11.69 -3.08 -21.80
CA PRO A 43 -10.60 -3.18 -20.83
C PRO A 43 -10.85 -2.27 -19.64
N LEU A 44 -10.27 -2.62 -18.49
CA LEU A 44 -10.32 -1.79 -17.30
C LEU A 44 -9.63 -0.44 -17.59
N ARG A 45 -10.32 0.66 -17.31
CA ARG A 45 -9.83 2.01 -17.61
C ARG A 45 -9.82 2.88 -16.37
N ARG A 46 -8.83 3.78 -16.34
CA ARG A 46 -8.73 4.83 -15.34
C ARG A 46 -9.69 5.97 -15.63
N ASP A 47 -10.43 6.37 -14.60
CA ASP A 47 -11.45 7.41 -14.69
C ASP A 47 -10.87 8.78 -14.30
N SER A 48 -10.09 8.84 -13.22
CA SER A 48 -9.48 10.07 -12.72
C SER A 48 -8.13 9.78 -12.04
N ILE A 49 -7.46 10.82 -11.56
CA ILE A 49 -6.38 10.70 -10.59
C ILE A 49 -6.64 11.73 -9.50
N ASP A 50 -7.24 11.28 -8.40
CA ASP A 50 -7.43 12.08 -7.19
C ASP A 50 -6.41 11.74 -6.10
N THR A 51 -5.75 10.58 -6.22
CA THR A 51 -4.82 10.07 -5.22
C THR A 51 -3.50 9.68 -5.88
N VAL A 52 -2.41 10.20 -5.34
CA VAL A 52 -1.05 9.76 -5.66
C VAL A 52 -0.57 8.94 -4.47
N GLN A 53 -0.28 7.67 -4.71
CA GLN A 53 0.30 6.80 -3.70
C GLN A 53 1.81 6.72 -3.89
N LEU A 54 2.57 7.01 -2.86
CA LEU A 54 4.02 6.98 -2.88
C LEU A 54 4.54 5.84 -1.99
N ASN A 55 5.19 4.86 -2.60
CA ASN A 55 6.05 3.93 -1.87
C ASN A 55 7.44 4.56 -1.71
N ILE A 56 7.67 5.21 -0.57
CA ILE A 56 8.86 6.02 -0.33
C ILE A 56 10.15 5.20 -0.15
N GLY A 57 10.02 3.88 0.04
CA GLY A 57 11.13 2.98 0.29
C GLY A 57 10.68 1.67 0.92
N LEU A 58 11.58 0.69 1.01
CA LEU A 58 11.25 -0.67 1.46
C LEU A 58 11.81 -0.99 2.86
N ARG A 59 12.47 -0.03 3.51
CA ARG A 59 12.95 -0.17 4.90
C ARG A 59 11.76 -0.17 5.86
N CYS A 60 11.66 -1.20 6.68
CA CYS A 60 10.64 -1.36 7.71
C CYS A 60 11.27 -1.95 8.96
N ASN A 61 10.82 -1.58 10.16
CA ASN A 61 11.28 -2.23 11.39
C ASN A 61 10.69 -3.65 11.59
N LEU A 62 9.71 -4.04 10.78
CA LEU A 62 9.10 -5.38 10.78
C LEU A 62 9.43 -6.16 9.50
N ALA A 63 9.28 -7.49 9.57
CA ALA A 63 9.41 -8.39 8.43
C ALA A 63 8.18 -9.32 8.31
N CYS A 64 6.98 -8.72 8.19
CA CYS A 64 5.71 -9.45 8.17
C CYS A 64 5.64 -10.53 7.08
N HIS A 65 5.04 -11.68 7.40
CA HIS A 65 4.90 -12.82 6.49
C HIS A 65 4.00 -12.52 5.26
N HIS A 66 3.00 -11.65 5.42
CA HIS A 66 2.07 -11.26 4.34
C HIS A 66 2.51 -10.01 3.55
N CYS A 67 3.71 -9.45 3.81
CA CYS A 67 4.10 -8.17 3.22
C CYS A 67 4.24 -8.26 1.68
N HIS A 68 3.31 -7.62 0.96
CA HIS A 68 3.23 -7.68 -0.49
C HIS A 68 4.30 -6.83 -1.21
N VAL A 69 5.00 -5.92 -0.51
CA VAL A 69 6.16 -5.15 -1.03
C VAL A 69 7.51 -5.69 -0.55
N GLU A 70 7.51 -6.81 0.20
CA GLU A 70 8.71 -7.47 0.75
C GLU A 70 9.58 -6.60 1.67
N SER A 71 9.01 -5.55 2.26
CA SER A 71 9.73 -4.62 3.13
C SER A 71 10.34 -5.29 4.36
N GLY A 72 11.44 -4.73 4.87
CA GLY A 72 12.12 -5.29 6.03
C GLY A 72 13.28 -4.44 6.57
N PRO A 73 13.86 -4.84 7.73
CA PRO A 73 14.86 -4.00 8.43
C PRO A 73 16.16 -3.79 7.67
N LYS A 74 16.48 -4.72 6.77
CA LYS A 74 17.73 -4.73 5.98
C LYS A 74 17.58 -4.16 4.58
N ARG A 75 16.39 -3.67 4.21
CA ARG A 75 16.14 -3.04 2.91
C ARG A 75 16.78 -1.66 2.87
N THR A 76 17.31 -1.28 1.71
CA THR A 76 18.04 -0.02 1.49
C THR A 76 17.39 0.85 0.41
N GLU A 77 16.41 0.29 -0.29
CA GLU A 77 15.61 0.96 -1.30
C GLU A 77 14.87 2.15 -0.69
N ARG A 78 15.09 3.33 -1.26
CA ARG A 78 14.56 4.61 -0.78
C ARG A 78 14.45 5.60 -1.94
N LEU A 79 13.46 6.48 -1.84
CA LEU A 79 13.26 7.58 -2.78
C LEU A 79 14.40 8.58 -2.67
N SER A 80 14.90 9.07 -3.80
CA SER A 80 15.96 10.07 -3.79
C SER A 80 15.42 11.45 -3.41
N THR A 81 16.28 12.35 -2.91
CA THR A 81 15.90 13.76 -2.66
C THR A 81 15.39 14.45 -3.92
N GLN A 82 15.96 14.14 -5.09
CA GLN A 82 15.53 14.70 -6.37
C GLN A 82 14.12 14.24 -6.73
N ASP A 83 13.81 12.96 -6.52
CA ASP A 83 12.47 12.42 -6.76
C ASP A 83 11.45 12.97 -5.74
N CYS A 84 11.84 13.19 -4.47
CA CYS A 84 10.99 13.88 -3.50
C CYS A 84 10.63 15.29 -3.98
N GLN A 85 11.62 16.06 -4.44
CA GLN A 85 11.40 17.41 -4.96
C GLN A 85 10.51 17.38 -6.21
N ARG A 86 10.79 16.46 -7.15
CA ARG A 86 9.98 16.28 -8.34
C ARG A 86 8.53 15.94 -8.01
N LEU A 87 8.30 15.07 -7.03
CA LEU A 87 6.95 14.75 -6.59
C LEU A 87 6.21 15.98 -6.05
N ILE A 88 6.87 16.83 -5.25
CA ILE A 88 6.26 18.06 -4.72
C ILE A 88 5.90 19.02 -5.86
N GLU A 89 6.79 19.17 -6.85
CA GLU A 89 6.51 19.95 -8.07
C GLU A 89 5.26 19.44 -8.80
N LEU A 90 5.16 18.13 -9.02
CA LEU A 90 4.02 17.51 -9.69
C LEU A 90 2.72 17.67 -8.89
N LEU A 91 2.77 17.51 -7.56
CA LEU A 91 1.60 17.72 -6.69
C LEU A 91 1.11 19.17 -6.74
N SER A 92 2.04 20.13 -6.83
CA SER A 92 1.74 21.55 -7.00
C SER A 92 1.13 21.84 -8.37
N ALA A 93 1.68 21.25 -9.42
CA ALA A 93 1.19 21.36 -10.79
C ALA A 93 -0.15 20.63 -11.04
N SER A 94 -0.61 19.81 -10.09
CA SER A 94 -1.81 18.96 -10.24
C SER A 94 -2.91 19.31 -9.23
N PRO A 95 -3.73 20.36 -9.46
CA PRO A 95 -4.85 20.70 -8.60
C PRO A 95 -5.91 19.59 -8.48
N GLY A 96 -6.00 18.70 -9.48
CA GLY A 96 -6.90 17.55 -9.49
C GLY A 96 -6.57 16.50 -8.43
N VAL A 97 -5.28 16.31 -8.12
CA VAL A 97 -4.83 15.42 -7.05
C VAL A 97 -5.18 16.03 -5.70
N LYS A 98 -5.94 15.29 -4.90
CA LYS A 98 -6.42 15.70 -3.57
C LYS A 98 -5.71 14.99 -2.44
N THR A 99 -5.16 13.79 -2.69
CA THR A 99 -4.57 12.95 -1.66
C THR A 99 -3.17 12.51 -2.02
N LEU A 100 -2.24 12.64 -1.08
CA LEU A 100 -0.96 11.95 -1.08
C LEU A 100 -1.04 10.78 -0.08
N ASP A 101 -1.02 9.55 -0.57
CA ASP A 101 -1.03 8.32 0.23
C ASP A 101 0.40 7.78 0.35
N ILE A 102 1.04 7.99 1.50
CA ILE A 102 2.43 7.61 1.73
C ILE A 102 2.47 6.20 2.33
N THR A 103 3.17 5.31 1.65
CA THR A 103 3.37 3.90 2.00
C THR A 103 4.85 3.52 1.86
N GLY A 104 5.14 2.23 2.00
CA GLY A 104 6.47 1.67 1.81
C GLY A 104 6.71 0.50 2.74
N GLY A 105 7.90 0.44 3.32
CA GLY A 105 8.15 -0.34 4.52
C GLY A 105 7.47 0.27 5.73
N ALA A 106 8.22 1.11 6.45
CA ALA A 106 7.66 2.04 7.42
C ALA A 106 8.04 3.45 6.91
N PRO A 107 7.10 4.18 6.28
CA PRO A 107 7.40 5.44 5.61
C PRO A 107 8.06 6.47 6.53
N GLU A 108 7.73 6.43 7.82
CA GLU A 108 8.19 7.33 8.87
C GLU A 108 9.70 7.21 9.13
N LEU A 109 10.32 6.08 8.74
CA LEU A 109 11.77 5.86 8.82
C LEU A 109 12.55 6.56 7.70
N HIS A 110 11.87 7.14 6.70
CA HIS A 110 12.51 7.85 5.61
C HIS A 110 12.84 9.30 6.01
N GLU A 111 14.05 9.77 5.69
CA GLU A 111 14.54 11.09 6.12
C GLU A 111 13.68 12.25 5.61
N HIS A 112 13.08 12.11 4.41
CA HIS A 112 12.20 13.12 3.80
C HIS A 112 10.71 12.93 4.12
N PHE A 113 10.32 11.95 4.96
CA PHE A 113 8.90 11.68 5.25
C PHE A 113 8.17 12.92 5.76
N ARG A 114 8.74 13.58 6.79
CA ARG A 114 8.12 14.74 7.42
C ARG A 114 8.03 15.95 6.49
N ASP A 115 9.01 16.11 5.60
CA ASP A 115 9.04 17.21 4.64
C ASP A 115 8.02 17.00 3.51
N LEU A 116 7.83 15.75 3.06
CA LEU A 116 6.76 15.41 2.12
C LEU A 116 5.38 15.63 2.73
N VAL A 117 5.18 15.23 3.99
CA VAL A 117 3.92 15.49 4.71
C VAL A 117 3.64 16.99 4.77
N ARG A 118 4.58 17.80 5.28
CA ARG A 118 4.42 19.26 5.37
C ARG A 118 4.14 19.89 4.01
N SER A 119 4.93 19.55 3.00
CA SER A 119 4.79 20.10 1.65
C SER A 119 3.42 19.77 1.04
N ALA A 120 2.93 18.54 1.22
CA ALA A 120 1.62 18.15 0.75
C ALA A 120 0.49 18.89 1.51
N ARG A 121 0.63 19.07 2.82
CA ARG A 121 -0.34 19.85 3.63
C ARG A 121 -0.34 21.34 3.26
N ASP A 122 0.82 21.94 3.00
CA ASP A 122 0.95 23.33 2.54
C ASP A 122 0.30 23.53 1.16
N LEU A 123 0.21 22.47 0.35
CA LEU A 123 -0.50 22.42 -0.93
C LEU A 123 -2.00 22.06 -0.78
N ASP A 124 -2.54 22.09 0.44
CA ASP A 124 -3.92 21.72 0.80
C ASP A 124 -4.32 20.30 0.36
N LYS A 125 -3.35 19.37 0.34
CA LYS A 125 -3.63 17.95 0.07
C LYS A 125 -3.96 17.22 1.36
N ARG A 126 -4.87 16.25 1.29
CA ARG A 126 -5.02 15.22 2.33
C ARG A 126 -3.78 14.33 2.30
N VAL A 127 -3.25 13.98 3.46
CA VAL A 127 -2.11 13.06 3.57
C VAL A 127 -2.57 11.83 4.33
N ILE A 128 -2.30 10.66 3.78
CA ILE A 128 -2.50 9.36 4.42
C ILE A 128 -1.12 8.77 4.75
N ASP A 129 -0.96 8.30 5.98
CA ASP A 129 0.19 7.52 6.42
C ASP A 129 -0.22 6.05 6.63
N ARG A 130 0.36 5.15 5.83
CA ARG A 130 0.19 3.70 5.97
C ARG A 130 1.12 3.16 7.04
N CYS A 131 0.69 3.32 8.28
CA CYS A 131 1.50 3.08 9.46
C CYS A 131 1.44 1.61 9.92
N ASN A 132 2.60 1.09 10.33
CA ASN A 132 2.69 -0.25 10.94
C ASN A 132 2.49 -0.23 12.48
N LEU A 133 2.27 0.95 13.07
CA LEU A 133 2.11 1.26 14.50
C LEU A 133 3.40 1.10 15.33
N THR A 134 4.10 -0.02 15.19
CA THR A 134 5.29 -0.33 16.00
C THR A 134 6.48 0.58 15.73
N VAL A 135 6.50 1.24 14.57
CA VAL A 135 7.54 2.20 14.17
C VAL A 135 7.71 3.34 15.18
N PHE A 136 6.67 3.68 15.96
CA PHE A 136 6.74 4.73 16.97
C PHE A 136 7.72 4.44 18.12
N ASP A 137 8.07 3.17 18.34
CA ASP A 137 9.06 2.79 19.34
C ASP A 137 10.50 2.81 18.80
N GLU A 138 10.68 3.04 17.50
CA GLU A 138 12.01 3.07 16.89
C GLU A 138 12.78 4.34 17.30
N PRO A 139 14.12 4.28 17.38
CA PRO A 139 14.92 5.46 17.68
C PRO A 139 14.64 6.62 16.73
N GLY A 140 14.33 7.79 17.29
CA GLY A 140 14.00 9.01 16.52
C GLY A 140 12.55 9.09 16.03
N GLN A 141 11.68 8.15 16.41
CA GLN A 141 10.25 8.15 16.06
C GLN A 141 9.33 8.44 17.26
N ALA A 142 9.92 8.77 18.41
CA ALA A 142 9.19 8.95 19.64
C ALA A 142 8.16 10.08 19.54
N ASP A 143 8.39 11.15 18.77
CA ASP A 143 7.48 12.29 18.55
C ASP A 143 6.62 12.15 17.28
N THR A 144 6.74 11.03 16.55
CA THR A 144 6.03 10.82 15.28
C THR A 144 4.50 10.89 15.45
N PRO A 145 3.89 10.29 16.49
CA PRO A 145 2.44 10.40 16.70
C PRO A 145 1.95 11.85 16.84
N GLU A 146 2.68 12.68 17.61
CA GLU A 146 2.37 14.10 17.79
C GLU A 146 2.53 14.87 16.48
N PHE A 147 3.60 14.61 15.74
CA PHE A 147 3.81 15.21 14.42
C PHE A 147 2.66 14.88 13.45
N LEU A 148 2.22 13.63 13.37
CA LEU A 148 1.10 13.21 12.53
C LEU A 148 -0.19 13.95 12.94
N ALA A 149 -0.45 14.06 14.25
CA ALA A 149 -1.62 14.74 14.80
C ALA A 149 -1.60 16.26 14.54
N GLU A 150 -0.44 16.90 14.64
CA GLU A 150 -0.22 18.33 14.35
C GLU A 150 -0.42 18.64 12.86
N GLN A 151 0.00 17.74 11.97
CA GLN A 151 -0.16 17.89 10.53
C GLN A 151 -1.55 17.47 10.02
N GLY A 152 -2.41 16.90 10.88
CA GLY A 152 -3.73 16.38 10.49
C GLY A 152 -3.63 15.22 9.51
N VAL A 153 -2.62 14.36 9.67
CA VAL A 153 -2.42 13.19 8.81
C VAL A 153 -3.44 12.12 9.17
N GLU A 154 -4.08 11.54 8.17
CA GLU A 154 -4.91 10.36 8.34
C GLU A 154 -4.04 9.11 8.48
N ILE A 155 -4.33 8.29 9.48
CA ILE A 155 -3.55 7.08 9.76
C ILE A 155 -4.34 5.86 9.29
N VAL A 156 -3.79 5.13 8.34
CA VAL A 156 -4.27 3.80 7.92
C VAL A 156 -3.35 2.75 8.53
N ALA A 157 -3.72 2.27 9.70
CA ALA A 157 -2.91 1.41 10.54
C ALA A 157 -3.14 -0.07 10.25
N SER A 158 -2.05 -0.81 10.04
CA SER A 158 -2.11 -2.27 9.89
C SER A 158 -2.38 -2.92 11.26
N LEU A 159 -3.55 -3.55 11.44
CA LEU A 159 -3.88 -4.39 12.60
C LEU A 159 -4.70 -5.60 12.12
N PRO A 160 -4.03 -6.65 11.62
CA PRO A 160 -4.69 -7.68 10.81
C PRO A 160 -5.67 -8.56 11.60
N CYS A 161 -5.68 -8.47 12.92
CA CYS A 161 -6.69 -9.07 13.78
C CYS A 161 -6.75 -8.31 15.11
N TYR A 162 -7.89 -8.34 15.80
CA TYR A 162 -8.00 -7.87 17.19
C TYR A 162 -7.49 -8.92 18.20
N GLU A 163 -7.07 -10.11 17.76
CA GLU A 163 -6.52 -11.18 18.60
C GLU A 163 -4.99 -11.25 18.48
N ALA A 164 -4.32 -11.45 19.61
CA ALA A 164 -2.87 -11.44 19.69
C ALA A 164 -2.22 -12.54 18.84
N ASP A 165 -2.68 -13.78 19.00
CA ASP A 165 -2.12 -14.95 18.30
C ASP A 165 -2.14 -14.76 16.77
N ASN A 166 -3.24 -14.23 16.24
CA ASN A 166 -3.38 -13.94 14.81
C ASN A 166 -2.39 -12.85 14.34
N VAL A 167 -2.25 -11.77 15.12
CA VAL A 167 -1.30 -10.69 14.79
C VAL A 167 0.14 -11.20 14.84
N GLU A 168 0.49 -11.95 15.88
CA GLU A 168 1.86 -12.45 16.06
C GLU A 168 2.25 -13.49 15.00
N GLN A 169 1.31 -14.35 14.59
CA GLN A 169 1.53 -15.29 13.49
C GLN A 169 1.88 -14.59 12.17
N GLN A 170 1.33 -13.40 11.92
CA GLN A 170 1.56 -12.67 10.67
C GLN A 170 2.75 -11.71 10.75
N ARG A 171 2.94 -11.05 11.90
CA ARG A 171 3.80 -9.87 12.02
C ARG A 171 4.99 -10.08 12.94
N GLY A 172 5.00 -11.16 13.73
CA GLY A 172 6.04 -11.50 14.67
C GLY A 172 5.64 -11.26 16.13
N ARG A 173 6.35 -11.93 17.02
CA ARG A 173 6.12 -11.90 18.47
C ARG A 173 6.25 -10.48 19.05
N GLY A 174 5.35 -10.11 19.95
CA GLY A 174 5.35 -8.82 20.65
C GLY A 174 4.84 -7.64 19.81
N VAL A 175 4.45 -7.87 18.55
CA VAL A 175 3.88 -6.80 17.70
C VAL A 175 2.50 -6.38 18.18
N TYR A 176 1.70 -7.31 18.73
CA TYR A 176 0.34 -7.01 19.18
C TYR A 176 0.33 -5.96 20.29
N ASP A 177 1.06 -6.20 21.39
CA ASP A 177 1.09 -5.27 22.52
C ASP A 177 1.62 -3.88 22.14
N ARG A 178 2.67 -3.82 21.32
CA ARG A 178 3.21 -2.56 20.77
C ARG A 178 2.18 -1.83 19.92
N SER A 179 1.42 -2.56 19.09
CA SER A 179 0.36 -1.99 18.27
C SER A 179 -0.76 -1.41 19.12
N ILE A 180 -1.18 -2.11 20.19
CA ILE A 180 -2.20 -1.62 21.13
C ILE A 180 -1.71 -0.36 21.86
N ALA A 181 -0.46 -0.34 22.33
CA ALA A 181 0.12 0.84 22.97
C ALA A 181 0.17 2.06 22.03
N ALA A 182 0.58 1.86 20.78
CA ALA A 182 0.58 2.89 19.75
C ALA A 182 -0.83 3.43 19.48
N LEU A 183 -1.84 2.56 19.35
CA LEU A 183 -3.22 2.97 19.14
C LEU A 183 -3.79 3.77 20.32
N LEU A 184 -3.48 3.38 21.56
CA LEU A 184 -3.90 4.12 22.75
C LEU A 184 -3.31 5.53 22.78
N ARG A 185 -2.05 5.65 22.36
CA ARG A 185 -1.39 6.96 22.21
C ARG A 185 -2.06 7.81 21.14
N LEU A 186 -2.41 7.23 19.99
CA LEU A 186 -3.16 7.94 18.94
C LEU A 186 -4.54 8.39 19.44
N ASN A 187 -5.27 7.54 20.17
CA ASN A 187 -6.54 7.92 20.80
C ASN A 187 -6.40 9.09 21.79
N ALA A 188 -5.30 9.14 22.56
CA ALA A 188 -5.01 10.29 23.43
C ALA A 188 -4.78 11.58 22.65
N LEU A 189 -4.29 11.49 21.41
CA LEU A 189 -4.12 12.60 20.47
C LEU A 189 -5.41 12.91 19.67
N GLY A 190 -6.52 12.22 19.95
CA GLY A 190 -7.83 12.50 19.36
C GLY A 190 -8.20 11.66 18.14
N TYR A 191 -7.32 10.78 17.67
CA TYR A 191 -7.62 9.83 16.60
C TYR A 191 -8.71 8.83 17.00
N GLY A 192 -9.61 8.48 16.09
CA GLY A 192 -10.65 7.48 16.36
C GLY A 192 -11.75 7.95 17.31
N ARG A 193 -11.80 9.25 17.62
CA ARG A 193 -12.77 9.86 18.55
C ARG A 193 -13.69 10.88 17.84
N GLY A 194 -13.82 10.79 16.52
CA GLY A 194 -14.67 11.69 15.73
C GLY A 194 -14.06 13.08 15.50
N HIS A 195 -12.74 13.24 15.66
CA HIS A 195 -12.06 14.48 15.31
C HIS A 195 -12.09 14.69 13.78
N PRO A 196 -12.45 15.89 13.27
CA PRO A 196 -12.68 16.10 11.84
C PRO A 196 -11.43 15.89 10.97
N GLU A 197 -10.24 16.16 11.52
CA GLU A 197 -8.96 16.11 10.79
C GLU A 197 -8.05 14.94 11.21
N ARG A 198 -8.46 14.11 12.18
CA ARG A 198 -7.61 13.05 12.75
C ARG A 198 -8.33 11.73 12.65
N ARG A 199 -8.27 11.15 11.45
CA ARG A 199 -8.92 9.88 11.14
C ARG A 199 -7.97 8.71 11.37
N LEU A 200 -8.47 7.68 12.04
CA LEU A 200 -7.81 6.42 12.30
C LEU A 200 -8.59 5.28 11.66
N VAL A 201 -7.98 4.67 10.67
CA VAL A 201 -8.50 3.53 9.94
C VAL A 201 -7.66 2.32 10.29
N LEU A 202 -8.29 1.20 10.62
CA LEU A 202 -7.61 -0.07 10.83
C LEU A 202 -7.74 -0.96 9.59
N VAL A 203 -6.71 -1.75 9.30
CA VAL A 203 -6.70 -2.70 8.19
C VAL A 203 -6.67 -4.13 8.71
N TYR A 204 -7.67 -4.91 8.31
CA TYR A 204 -7.76 -6.36 8.52
C TYR A 204 -7.26 -7.13 7.29
N ASN A 205 -6.46 -8.16 7.55
CA ASN A 205 -6.04 -9.15 6.56
C ASN A 205 -6.23 -10.55 7.16
N PRO A 206 -6.92 -11.47 6.47
CA PRO A 206 -7.17 -12.80 6.98
C PRO A 206 -5.86 -13.58 7.13
N ASN A 207 -5.84 -14.55 8.06
CA ASN A 207 -4.78 -15.55 8.10
C ASN A 207 -4.96 -16.56 6.96
N GLY A 208 -3.86 -16.87 6.27
CA GLY A 208 -3.80 -17.90 5.24
C GLY A 208 -4.64 -17.55 4.00
N THR A 209 -5.34 -18.56 3.48
CA THR A 209 -5.96 -18.57 2.14
C THR A 209 -7.45 -18.27 2.14
N ASN A 210 -7.96 -17.58 3.17
CA ASN A 210 -9.37 -17.24 3.26
C ASN A 210 -9.66 -15.88 2.64
N LEU A 211 -10.86 -15.69 2.09
CA LEU A 211 -11.37 -14.36 1.77
C LEU A 211 -11.76 -13.65 3.07
N PRO A 212 -11.63 -12.31 3.13
CA PRO A 212 -12.08 -11.56 4.29
C PRO A 212 -13.61 -11.68 4.46
N PRO A 213 -14.12 -11.64 5.71
CA PRO A 213 -15.56 -11.58 5.97
C PRO A 213 -16.13 -10.21 5.58
N ASP A 214 -17.44 -10.04 5.77
CA ASP A 214 -18.08 -8.75 5.55
C ASP A 214 -17.47 -7.64 6.44
N GLN A 215 -17.12 -6.51 5.82
CA GLN A 215 -16.40 -5.43 6.48
C GLN A 215 -17.23 -4.75 7.58
N ALA A 216 -18.55 -4.58 7.39
CA ALA A 216 -19.39 -3.88 8.35
C ALA A 216 -19.63 -4.73 9.62
N ALA A 217 -19.89 -6.03 9.43
CA ALA A 217 -19.96 -6.99 10.51
C ALA A 217 -18.62 -7.04 11.29
N LEU A 218 -17.51 -7.23 10.57
CA LEU A 218 -16.18 -7.29 11.19
C LEU A 218 -15.79 -5.99 11.88
N GLN A 219 -16.16 -4.83 11.33
CA GLN A 219 -15.93 -3.53 11.99
C GLN A 219 -16.65 -3.46 13.34
N THR A 220 -17.88 -3.96 13.42
CA THR A 220 -18.66 -3.98 14.66
C THR A 220 -17.97 -4.86 15.71
N GLU A 221 -17.52 -6.05 15.30
CA GLU A 221 -16.76 -6.97 16.17
C GLU A 221 -15.43 -6.36 16.64
N TYR A 222 -14.67 -5.73 15.73
CA TYR A 222 -13.43 -5.02 16.06
C TYR A 222 -13.67 -3.90 17.09
N LYS A 223 -14.71 -3.08 16.89
CA LYS A 223 -15.04 -1.97 17.80
C LYS A 223 -15.42 -2.50 19.19
N ALA A 224 -16.24 -3.56 19.26
CA ALA A 224 -16.59 -4.19 20.53
C ALA A 224 -15.34 -4.77 21.22
N ALA A 225 -14.57 -5.62 20.51
CA ALA A 225 -13.45 -6.33 21.10
C ALA A 225 -12.32 -5.40 21.57
N LEU A 226 -11.98 -4.36 20.80
CA LEU A 226 -10.94 -3.39 21.19
C LEU A 226 -11.46 -2.39 22.25
N GLY A 227 -12.72 -1.99 22.14
CA GLY A 227 -13.37 -1.10 23.10
C GLY A 227 -13.50 -1.73 24.49
N GLU A 228 -13.96 -2.98 24.57
CA GLU A 228 -14.15 -3.70 25.85
C GLU A 228 -12.81 -4.01 26.53
N ARG A 229 -11.80 -4.45 25.77
CA ARG A 229 -10.51 -4.88 26.35
C ARG A 229 -9.57 -3.73 26.70
N PHE A 230 -9.61 -2.62 25.93
CA PHE A 230 -8.61 -1.55 26.04
C PHE A 230 -9.20 -0.14 26.10
N GLY A 231 -10.51 0.04 25.91
CA GLY A 231 -11.10 1.37 25.71
C GLY A 231 -10.67 2.03 24.40
N LEU A 232 -10.22 1.24 23.43
CA LEU A 232 -9.73 1.71 22.14
C LEU A 232 -10.88 2.01 21.19
N THR A 233 -10.77 3.11 20.45
CA THR A 233 -11.71 3.49 19.40
C THR A 233 -10.99 3.79 18.09
N PHE A 234 -11.67 3.60 16.97
CA PHE A 234 -11.20 3.92 15.63
C PHE A 234 -12.38 4.27 14.73
N ASP A 235 -12.13 4.98 13.63
CA ASP A 235 -13.20 5.52 12.80
C ASP A 235 -13.75 4.43 11.86
N HIS A 236 -12.86 3.77 11.11
CA HIS A 236 -13.22 2.77 10.09
C HIS A 236 -12.32 1.54 10.07
N LEU A 237 -12.88 0.42 9.62
CA LEU A 237 -12.14 -0.80 9.28
C LEU A 237 -12.13 -0.98 7.77
N ILE A 238 -10.99 -1.35 7.23
CA ILE A 238 -10.82 -1.83 5.85
C ILE A 238 -10.49 -3.31 5.90
N THR A 239 -11.16 -4.11 5.08
CA THR A 239 -10.77 -5.51 4.86
C THR A 239 -9.96 -5.64 3.57
N LEU A 240 -8.90 -6.45 3.63
CA LEU A 240 -8.04 -6.72 2.48
C LEU A 240 -7.92 -8.23 2.26
N THR A 241 -8.11 -8.67 1.02
CA THR A 241 -7.74 -10.03 0.61
C THR A 241 -6.22 -10.10 0.48
N ASN A 242 -5.64 -11.21 0.92
CA ASN A 242 -4.20 -11.42 0.77
C ASN A 242 -3.84 -11.56 -0.71
N MET A 243 -3.13 -10.57 -1.25
CA MET A 243 -2.75 -10.61 -2.66
C MET A 243 -1.77 -11.76 -2.93
N PRO A 244 -2.01 -12.58 -3.97
CA PRO A 244 -1.22 -13.78 -4.29
C PRO A 244 0.12 -13.41 -4.95
N ILE A 245 0.87 -12.51 -4.31
CA ILE A 245 2.14 -11.96 -4.78
C ILE A 245 3.20 -12.02 -3.67
N LYS A 246 4.48 -11.95 -4.06
CA LYS A 246 5.62 -11.82 -3.15
C LYS A 246 5.62 -12.86 -2.01
N ARG A 247 5.80 -12.45 -0.75
CA ARG A 247 5.97 -13.38 0.38
C ARG A 247 4.79 -14.36 0.51
N PHE A 248 3.57 -13.88 0.28
CA PHE A 248 2.40 -14.74 0.35
C PHE A 248 2.37 -15.73 -0.82
N ARG A 249 2.70 -15.30 -2.05
CA ARG A 249 2.88 -16.22 -3.19
C ARG A 249 3.94 -17.29 -2.90
N HIS A 250 5.11 -16.91 -2.39
CA HIS A 250 6.17 -17.86 -2.07
C HIS A 250 5.75 -18.87 -1.00
N GLN A 251 4.96 -18.45 -0.01
CA GLN A 251 4.36 -19.35 0.96
C GLN A 251 3.37 -20.32 0.28
N LEU A 252 2.44 -19.80 -0.53
CA LEU A 252 1.46 -20.61 -1.26
C LEU A 252 2.12 -21.64 -2.17
N GLU A 253 3.17 -21.27 -2.89
CA GLU A 253 3.94 -22.15 -3.77
C GLU A 253 4.65 -23.25 -2.97
N ARG A 254 5.36 -22.87 -1.89
CA ARG A 254 6.03 -23.82 -1.00
C ARG A 254 5.06 -24.83 -0.39
N ASP A 255 3.88 -24.36 -0.02
CA ASP A 255 2.87 -25.16 0.67
C ASP A 255 1.94 -25.90 -0.33
N GLY A 256 2.15 -25.75 -1.64
CA GLY A 256 1.36 -26.41 -2.69
C GLY A 256 -0.08 -25.88 -2.83
N GLN A 257 -0.35 -24.67 -2.34
CA GLN A 257 -1.69 -24.07 -2.26
C GLN A 257 -1.97 -22.98 -3.31
N TYR A 258 -0.95 -22.56 -4.09
CA TYR A 258 -1.08 -21.44 -5.02
C TYR A 258 -2.23 -21.60 -6.02
N ALA A 259 -2.28 -22.73 -6.73
CA ALA A 259 -3.33 -23.03 -7.69
C ALA A 259 -4.73 -22.96 -7.06
N ARG A 260 -4.93 -23.64 -5.93
CA ARG A 260 -6.19 -23.64 -5.20
C ARG A 260 -6.61 -22.26 -4.74
N TYR A 261 -5.65 -21.43 -4.31
CA TYR A 261 -5.95 -20.07 -3.87
C TYR A 261 -6.34 -19.17 -5.04
N MET A 262 -5.63 -19.25 -6.16
CA MET A 262 -6.00 -18.50 -7.37
C MET A 262 -7.36 -18.92 -7.91
N ASP A 263 -7.68 -20.22 -7.90
CA ASP A 263 -9.02 -20.73 -8.26
C ASP A 263 -10.10 -20.15 -7.34
N LEU A 264 -9.87 -20.11 -6.03
CA LEU A 264 -10.77 -19.45 -5.07
C LEU A 264 -11.02 -17.98 -5.42
N LEU A 265 -9.96 -17.22 -5.73
CA LEU A 265 -10.09 -15.79 -6.09
C LEU A 265 -10.91 -15.60 -7.37
N MET A 266 -10.66 -16.44 -8.38
CA MET A 266 -11.35 -16.39 -9.67
C MET A 266 -12.81 -16.81 -9.55
N GLU A 267 -13.11 -17.91 -8.83
CA GLU A 267 -14.48 -18.40 -8.59
C GLU A 267 -15.33 -17.40 -7.81
N ASN A 268 -14.69 -16.57 -6.98
CA ASN A 268 -15.34 -15.51 -6.22
C ASN A 268 -15.20 -14.13 -6.89
N PHE A 269 -14.84 -14.05 -8.17
CA PHE A 269 -14.81 -12.78 -8.90
C PHE A 269 -16.18 -12.07 -8.82
N ASN A 270 -16.17 -10.86 -8.26
CA ASN A 270 -17.35 -10.03 -8.12
C ASN A 270 -17.25 -8.79 -9.04
N PRO A 271 -18.00 -8.74 -10.16
CA PRO A 271 -17.94 -7.61 -11.09
C PRO A 271 -18.45 -6.30 -10.48
N GLU A 272 -19.25 -6.35 -9.42
CA GLU A 272 -19.71 -5.13 -8.74
C GLU A 272 -18.55 -4.34 -8.16
N THR A 273 -17.43 -4.99 -7.82
CA THR A 273 -16.23 -4.31 -7.31
C THR A 273 -15.51 -3.44 -8.34
N LEU A 274 -15.73 -3.68 -9.64
CA LEU A 274 -14.94 -3.06 -10.72
C LEU A 274 -14.98 -1.53 -10.73
N PRO A 275 -16.13 -0.83 -10.53
CA PRO A 275 -16.15 0.63 -10.50
C PRO A 275 -15.44 1.25 -9.30
N HIS A 276 -15.07 0.45 -8.29
CA HIS A 276 -14.52 0.90 -7.01
C HIS A 276 -13.07 0.48 -6.80
N LEU A 277 -12.44 -0.08 -7.84
CA LEU A 277 -11.03 -0.43 -7.82
C LEU A 277 -10.16 0.82 -7.70
N MET A 278 -9.19 0.78 -6.79
CA MET A 278 -8.29 1.89 -6.52
C MET A 278 -7.50 2.34 -7.76
N CYS A 279 -7.13 1.39 -8.64
CA CYS A 279 -6.41 1.72 -9.88
C CYS A 279 -7.20 2.63 -10.83
N ARG A 280 -8.52 2.84 -10.62
CA ARG A 280 -9.35 3.74 -11.43
C ARG A 280 -9.22 5.21 -11.06
N ASN A 281 -8.77 5.54 -9.84
CA ASN A 281 -8.61 6.93 -9.38
C ASN A 281 -7.25 7.22 -8.71
N MET A 282 -6.36 6.23 -8.66
CA MET A 282 -5.02 6.32 -8.09
C MET A 282 -3.93 6.10 -9.15
N ILE A 283 -2.76 6.67 -8.87
CA ILE A 283 -1.48 6.27 -9.47
C ILE A 283 -0.48 5.96 -8.34
N SER A 284 0.32 4.91 -8.50
CA SER A 284 1.35 4.51 -7.56
C SER A 284 2.74 4.85 -8.09
N ILE A 285 3.62 5.32 -7.19
CA ILE A 285 5.00 5.71 -7.48
C ILE A 285 5.93 4.90 -6.59
N ASP A 286 6.92 4.22 -7.19
CA ASP A 286 7.93 3.49 -6.42
C ASP A 286 9.11 4.36 -5.96
N TYR A 287 9.99 3.76 -5.15
CA TYR A 287 11.20 4.42 -4.63
C TYR A 287 12.21 4.85 -5.71
N ARG A 288 11.98 4.55 -6.99
CA ARG A 288 12.79 4.99 -8.14
C ARG A 288 12.06 6.01 -9.00
N GLY A 289 10.92 6.52 -8.54
CA GLY A 289 10.09 7.45 -9.30
C GLY A 289 9.35 6.80 -10.48
N ARG A 290 9.24 5.47 -10.54
CA ARG A 290 8.49 4.78 -11.61
C ARG A 290 7.00 4.78 -11.31
N LEU A 291 6.20 4.96 -12.36
CA LEU A 291 4.74 5.00 -12.31
C LEU A 291 4.14 3.60 -12.45
N PHE A 292 3.06 3.33 -11.72
CA PHE A 292 2.29 2.08 -11.72
C PHE A 292 0.81 2.36 -11.51
N ASP A 293 -0.07 1.52 -12.06
CA ASP A 293 -1.51 1.74 -11.90
C ASP A 293 -2.01 1.59 -10.45
N CYS A 294 -1.32 0.79 -9.63
CA CYS A 294 -1.59 0.58 -8.20
C CYS A 294 -0.37 -0.03 -7.48
N ASP A 295 -0.41 -0.10 -6.15
CA ASP A 295 0.60 -0.76 -5.30
C ASP A 295 0.83 -2.23 -5.66
N PHE A 296 -0.22 -2.98 -6.01
CA PHE A 296 -0.05 -4.39 -6.33
C PHE A 296 0.64 -4.60 -7.67
N ASN A 297 0.36 -3.76 -8.67
CA ASN A 297 1.11 -3.72 -9.92
C ASN A 297 2.56 -3.30 -9.68
N GLN A 298 2.77 -2.27 -8.85
CA GLN A 298 4.09 -1.83 -8.42
C GLN A 298 4.89 -2.97 -7.77
N ALA A 299 4.26 -3.72 -6.87
CA ALA A 299 4.88 -4.81 -6.14
C ALA A 299 5.41 -5.90 -7.06
N ILE A 300 4.69 -6.24 -8.14
CA ILE A 300 5.14 -7.24 -9.13
C ILE A 300 5.96 -6.64 -10.28
N GLY A 301 6.11 -5.32 -10.34
CA GLY A 301 6.80 -4.64 -11.43
C GLY A 301 6.03 -4.66 -12.76
N CYS A 302 4.70 -4.54 -12.70
CA CYS A 302 3.81 -4.45 -13.87
C CYS A 302 3.55 -2.97 -14.22
N PRO A 303 4.32 -2.35 -15.14
CA PRO A 303 4.20 -0.94 -15.45
C PRO A 303 2.88 -0.63 -16.20
N PRO A 304 2.43 0.64 -16.18
CA PRO A 304 1.32 1.07 -17.02
C PRO A 304 1.74 1.01 -18.50
N PRO A 305 0.77 0.99 -19.43
CA PRO A 305 1.05 1.12 -20.85
C PRO A 305 1.89 2.37 -21.18
N PRO A 306 2.80 2.31 -22.18
CA PRO A 306 3.61 3.45 -22.61
C PRO A 306 2.73 4.61 -23.13
N PRO A 307 3.26 5.86 -23.19
CA PRO A 307 4.68 6.21 -23.13
C PRO A 307 5.23 6.63 -21.76
N GLN A 308 4.41 7.10 -20.82
CA GLN A 308 4.88 7.57 -19.52
C GLN A 308 5.25 6.39 -18.62
N GLN A 309 6.43 6.41 -18.01
CA GLN A 309 6.92 5.33 -17.16
C GLN A 309 7.46 5.84 -15.81
N THR A 310 7.78 7.12 -15.71
CA THR A 310 8.37 7.76 -14.53
C THR A 310 7.77 9.13 -14.26
N ILE A 311 7.96 9.65 -13.05
CA ILE A 311 7.60 11.02 -12.65
C ILE A 311 8.35 12.11 -13.44
N TRP A 312 9.40 11.73 -14.17
CA TRP A 312 10.17 12.63 -15.03
C TRP A 312 9.61 12.71 -16.45
N ASP A 313 8.71 11.80 -16.83
CA ASP A 313 8.06 11.78 -18.16
C ASP A 313 6.77 12.61 -18.22
N ILE A 314 6.36 13.21 -17.10
CA ILE A 314 5.12 13.97 -16.95
C ILE A 314 5.38 15.35 -16.38
N ASP A 315 4.58 16.33 -16.78
CA ASP A 315 4.58 17.68 -16.19
C ASP A 315 3.52 17.82 -15.08
N ASP A 316 2.48 17.01 -15.14
CA ASP A 316 1.39 16.92 -14.17
C ASP A 316 0.77 15.51 -14.19
N PHE A 317 0.03 15.17 -13.13
CA PHE A 317 -0.69 13.89 -13.05
C PHE A 317 -1.93 13.84 -13.94
N ASP A 318 -2.44 14.98 -14.40
CA ASP A 318 -3.61 15.03 -15.28
C ASP A 318 -3.31 14.41 -16.66
N SER A 319 -2.05 14.46 -17.10
CA SER A 319 -1.55 13.80 -18.31
C SER A 319 -1.70 12.28 -18.31
N LEU A 320 -1.87 11.65 -17.14
CA LEU A 320 -2.05 10.21 -16.98
C LEU A 320 -3.53 9.78 -16.92
N LYS A 321 -4.47 10.72 -17.08
CA LYS A 321 -5.92 10.41 -17.07
C LYS A 321 -6.32 9.60 -18.31
N ILE A 322 -7.34 8.75 -18.17
CA ILE A 322 -8.01 8.04 -19.27
C ILE A 322 -7.03 7.15 -20.06
N HIS A 323 -6.47 6.15 -19.39
CA HIS A 323 -5.75 5.06 -20.06
C HIS A 323 -6.21 3.69 -19.58
N GLU A 324 -5.85 2.67 -20.36
CA GLU A 324 -6.06 1.27 -20.00
C GLU A 324 -5.16 0.90 -18.82
N ILE A 325 -5.74 0.33 -17.78
CA ILE A 325 -5.02 -0.11 -16.59
C ILE A 325 -4.34 -1.45 -16.88
N ALA A 326 -3.05 -1.56 -16.59
CA ALA A 326 -2.36 -2.84 -16.67
C ALA A 326 -2.98 -3.83 -15.68
N THR A 327 -3.28 -5.04 -16.15
CA THR A 327 -3.88 -6.10 -15.33
C THR A 327 -3.07 -7.39 -15.43
N ALA A 328 -3.12 -8.20 -14.38
CA ALA A 328 -2.57 -9.55 -14.36
C ALA A 328 -3.39 -10.42 -13.39
N SER A 329 -3.01 -11.70 -13.26
CA SER A 329 -3.78 -12.68 -12.49
C SER A 329 -4.01 -12.28 -11.02
N HIS A 330 -3.08 -11.54 -10.39
CA HIS A 330 -3.26 -11.06 -9.02
C HIS A 330 -4.45 -10.13 -8.85
N CYS A 331 -4.91 -9.46 -9.91
CA CYS A 331 -6.05 -8.54 -9.87
C CYS A 331 -7.34 -9.22 -9.42
N PHE A 332 -7.48 -10.56 -9.57
CA PHE A 332 -8.59 -11.30 -8.96
C PHE A 332 -8.68 -11.11 -7.44
N GLY A 333 -7.55 -10.89 -6.74
CA GLY A 333 -7.54 -10.57 -5.32
C GLY A 333 -8.21 -9.24 -4.98
N CYS A 334 -8.23 -8.28 -5.91
CA CYS A 334 -8.91 -7.00 -5.72
C CYS A 334 -10.43 -7.10 -5.91
N THR A 335 -10.88 -8.10 -6.68
CA THR A 335 -12.28 -8.26 -7.08
C THR A 335 -12.97 -9.47 -6.43
N ALA A 336 -12.25 -10.30 -5.68
CA ALA A 336 -12.81 -11.49 -5.07
C ALA A 336 -13.74 -11.16 -3.88
N GLY A 337 -14.93 -11.75 -3.86
CA GLY A 337 -15.92 -11.58 -2.79
C GLY A 337 -16.36 -10.14 -2.62
N ALA A 338 -16.08 -9.57 -1.45
CA ALA A 338 -16.34 -8.16 -1.13
C ALA A 338 -15.34 -7.20 -1.81
N GLY A 339 -14.28 -7.72 -2.43
CA GLY A 339 -13.17 -6.94 -2.98
C GLY A 339 -12.12 -6.57 -1.93
N SER A 340 -10.97 -6.10 -2.41
CA SER A 340 -9.88 -5.55 -1.60
C SER A 340 -9.73 -4.08 -1.92
N SER A 341 -10.36 -3.20 -1.14
CA SER A 341 -10.20 -1.77 -1.34
C SER A 341 -9.50 -1.13 -0.15
N CYS A 342 -8.21 -0.83 -0.31
CA CYS A 342 -7.52 0.11 0.59
C CYS A 342 -8.13 1.53 0.53
N GLY A 343 -9.10 1.78 -0.35
CA GLY A 343 -9.92 3.01 -0.44
C GLY A 343 -11.33 2.90 0.17
N GLY A 344 -11.70 1.76 0.78
CA GLY A 344 -13.04 1.52 1.34
C GLY A 344 -14.00 0.88 0.32
N ARG A 345 -14.79 -0.11 0.77
CA ARG A 345 -15.73 -0.86 -0.07
C ARG A 345 -16.95 0.01 -0.43
N LEU A 346 -17.58 -0.29 -1.56
CA LEU A 346 -18.90 -0.93 -1.51
C LEU A 346 -20.09 -0.08 -1.10
N THR A 347 -20.31 0.10 0.20
CA THR A 347 -21.58 0.58 0.78
C THR A 347 -21.36 0.77 2.26
#